data_AF-E4XY91-F1
#
_entry.id   AF-E4XY91-F1
#
_cell.length_a   1.000
_cell.length_b   1.000
_cell.length_c   1.000
_cell.angle_alpha   90.00
_cell.angle_beta   90.00
_cell.angle_gamma   90.00
#
_symmetry.space_group_name_H-M   'P 1'
#
loop_
_entity.id
_entity.type
_entity.pdbx_description
1 polymer ?
#
loop_
_entity_poly.entity_id
_entity_poly.type
_entity_poly.pdbx_seq_one_letter_code
_entity_poly.pdbx_strand_id
1 'polypeptide(L)'
;MKISALLLSTVKSASIFDDFCNGRTDGLYQYPWDCGKFYNCAGGRTFIQNCAPGTVFDNAIKTCNWPALTDQSGCDLGKIVRKIFYECC
;
A
#
# COMPACT_ATOMS: atom_id res chain seq x y z
N MET A 1 -15.58 7.16 -30.76
CA MET A 1 -16.32 8.33 -30.24
C MET A 1 -15.30 9.42 -29.91
N LYS A 2 -15.31 10.50 -30.70
CA LYS A 2 -14.45 11.68 -30.50
C LYS A 2 -15.03 12.48 -29.34
N ILE A 3 -14.30 12.65 -28.24
CA ILE A 3 -14.59 13.71 -27.26
C ILE A 3 -13.48 14.74 -27.36
N SER A 4 -13.78 15.79 -28.14
CA SER A 4 -12.91 16.95 -28.34
C SER A 4 -12.95 17.87 -27.13
N ALA A 5 -11.76 18.11 -26.59
CA ALA A 5 -11.14 19.39 -26.24
C ALA A 5 -11.86 20.43 -25.34
N LEU A 6 -11.04 20.97 -24.44
CA LEU A 6 -11.13 22.23 -23.70
C LEU A 6 -11.90 22.18 -22.36
N LEU A 7 -11.18 21.86 -21.26
CA LEU A 7 -11.17 22.59 -19.96
C LEU A 7 -10.59 21.83 -18.74
N LEU A 8 -9.88 20.71 -18.88
CA LEU A 8 -9.18 20.09 -17.74
C LEU A 8 -7.77 19.66 -18.14
N SER A 9 -6.81 20.58 -18.03
CA SER A 9 -5.36 20.31 -18.10
C SER A 9 -4.85 19.39 -16.98
N THR A 10 -5.73 18.70 -16.23
CA THR A 10 -5.39 17.97 -15.00
C THR A 10 -5.94 16.54 -14.95
N VAL A 11 -6.69 16.04 -15.93
CA VAL A 11 -7.14 14.63 -15.90
C VAL A 11 -6.07 13.67 -16.44
N LYS A 12 -4.99 13.52 -15.66
CA LYS A 12 -4.03 12.42 -15.84
C LYS A 12 -4.67 11.16 -15.30
N SER A 13 -5.29 10.39 -16.18
CA SER A 13 -5.95 9.13 -15.85
C SER A 13 -4.93 8.11 -15.30
N ALA A 14 -4.82 8.05 -13.97
CA ALA A 14 -4.43 6.90 -13.15
C ALA A 14 -4.72 7.25 -11.66
N SER A 15 -5.87 6.80 -11.16
CA SER A 15 -6.20 6.56 -9.73
C SER A 15 -5.78 7.61 -8.68
N ILE A 16 -6.76 8.38 -8.18
CA ILE A 16 -6.68 9.25 -6.98
C ILE A 16 -6.29 8.47 -5.69
N PHE A 17 -6.15 7.14 -5.77
CA PHE A 17 -5.82 6.25 -4.66
C PHE A 17 -4.37 5.73 -4.65
N ASP A 18 -3.52 6.06 -5.63
CA ASP A 18 -2.26 5.32 -5.86
C ASP A 18 -1.01 6.22 -5.99
N ASP A 19 -1.04 7.41 -5.40
CA ASP A 19 0.09 8.34 -5.43
C ASP A 19 0.85 8.40 -4.09
N PHE A 20 0.84 7.29 -3.34
CA PHE A 20 1.57 7.19 -2.06
C PHE A 20 3.04 7.59 -2.20
N CYS A 21 3.67 7.22 -3.32
CA CYS A 21 5.08 7.46 -3.59
C CYS A 21 5.40 8.86 -4.13
N ASN A 22 4.41 9.71 -4.42
CA ASN A 22 4.66 11.06 -4.89
C ASN A 22 5.32 11.90 -3.78
N GLY A 23 6.50 12.44 -4.08
CA GLY A 23 7.31 13.19 -3.11
C GLY A 23 8.00 12.32 -2.05
N ARG A 24 7.95 10.99 -2.16
CA ARG A 24 8.72 10.07 -1.32
C ARG A 24 9.99 9.62 -2.03
N THR A 25 10.97 9.22 -1.24
CA THR A 25 12.17 8.55 -1.76
C THR A 25 11.81 7.17 -2.29
N ASP A 26 12.59 6.69 -3.25
CA ASP A 26 12.45 5.32 -3.73
C ASP A 26 12.77 4.32 -2.61
N GLY A 27 12.02 3.22 -2.55
CA GLY A 27 12.16 2.23 -1.50
C GLY A 27 10.86 1.51 -1.13
N LEU A 28 10.95 0.70 -0.09
CA LEU A 28 9.85 -0.13 0.39
C LEU A 28 9.20 0.45 1.64
N TYR A 29 7.86 0.47 1.66
CA TYR A 29 7.05 1.02 2.73
C TYR A 29 5.92 0.08 3.11
N GLN A 30 5.53 0.11 4.37
CA GLN A 30 4.43 -0.70 4.89
C GLN A 30 3.08 -0.33 4.26
N TYR A 31 2.25 -1.33 3.99
CA TYR A 31 0.88 -1.14 3.56
C TYR A 31 -0.07 -1.15 4.77
N PRO A 32 -0.84 -0.08 5.03
CA PRO A 32 -1.55 0.09 6.31
C PRO A 32 -2.76 -0.85 6.49
N TRP A 33 -3.29 -1.41 5.39
CA TRP A 33 -4.52 -2.21 5.41
C TRP A 33 -4.28 -3.73 5.44
N ASP A 34 -3.08 -4.17 5.05
CA ASP A 34 -2.71 -5.58 4.92
C ASP A 34 -1.21 -5.75 5.11
N CYS A 35 -0.81 -6.36 6.23
CA CYS A 35 0.60 -6.57 6.57
C CYS A 35 1.30 -7.53 5.59
N GLY A 36 0.55 -8.31 4.81
CA GLY A 36 1.07 -9.17 3.75
C GLY A 36 1.37 -8.41 2.46
N LYS A 37 1.16 -7.09 2.43
CA LYS A 37 1.44 -6.21 1.30
C LYS A 37 2.41 -5.10 1.70
N PHE A 38 3.06 -4.53 0.70
CA PHE A 38 3.92 -3.36 0.85
C PHE A 38 3.88 -2.47 -0.39
N TYR A 39 4.17 -1.19 -0.19
CA TYR A 39 4.42 -0.26 -1.29
C TYR A 39 5.88 -0.34 -1.70
N ASN A 40 6.11 -0.39 -3.00
CA ASN A 40 7.40 -0.19 -3.62
C ASN A 40 7.32 1.12 -4.40
N CYS A 41 8.10 2.10 -3.97
CA CYS A 41 8.24 3.40 -4.61
C CYS A 41 9.44 3.35 -5.56
N ALA A 42 9.19 3.63 -6.85
CA ALA A 42 10.25 3.78 -7.84
C ALA A 42 9.92 4.94 -8.80
N GLY A 43 10.79 5.95 -8.83
CA GLY A 43 10.61 7.13 -9.67
C GLY A 43 9.33 7.91 -9.37
N GLY A 44 8.93 7.97 -8.09
CA GLY A 44 7.69 8.62 -7.66
C GLY A 44 6.40 7.89 -8.02
N ARG A 45 6.48 6.63 -8.47
CA ARG A 45 5.33 5.77 -8.77
C ARG A 45 5.12 4.74 -7.68
N THR A 46 3.86 4.48 -7.36
CA THR A 46 3.45 3.48 -6.36
C THR A 46 3.23 2.12 -7.03
N PHE A 47 3.87 1.09 -6.47
CA PHE A 47 3.64 -0.29 -6.83
C PHE A 47 3.28 -1.09 -5.58
N ILE A 48 2.10 -1.68 -5.53
CA ILE A 48 1.70 -2.55 -4.42
C ILE A 48 2.16 -3.98 -4.72
N GLN A 49 2.95 -4.55 -3.83
CA GLN A 49 3.44 -5.93 -3.93
C GLN A 49 2.99 -6.75 -2.73
N ASN A 50 2.94 -8.07 -2.94
CA ASN A 50 2.56 -9.04 -1.93
C ASN A 50 3.81 -9.78 -1.43
N CYS A 51 3.86 -10.00 -0.13
CA CYS A 51 4.78 -10.94 0.48
C CYS A 51 4.38 -12.39 0.19
N ALA A 52 5.32 -13.32 0.41
CA ALA A 52 5.03 -14.75 0.30
C ALA A 52 3.95 -15.16 1.32
N PRO A 53 3.13 -16.19 1.02
CA PRO A 53 2.09 -16.66 1.93
C PRO A 53 2.64 -16.93 3.33
N GLY A 54 2.00 -16.36 4.36
CA GLY A 54 2.40 -16.53 5.76
C GLY A 54 3.51 -15.58 6.23
N THR A 55 4.02 -14.70 5.37
CA THR A 55 5.00 -13.65 5.73
C THR A 55 4.39 -12.26 5.69
N VAL A 56 4.97 -11.33 6.44
CA VAL A 56 4.52 -9.95 6.55
C VAL A 56 5.68 -8.99 6.26
N PHE A 57 5.39 -7.80 5.76
CA PHE A 57 6.41 -6.81 5.50
C PHE A 57 6.96 -6.22 6.81
N ASP A 58 8.25 -6.41 7.03
CA ASP A 58 9.01 -5.83 8.13
C ASP A 58 9.60 -4.49 7.70
N ASN A 59 9.06 -3.41 8.26
CA ASN A 59 9.51 -2.05 7.94
C ASN A 59 10.91 -1.73 8.50
N ALA A 60 11.40 -2.47 9.51
CA ALA A 60 12.71 -2.25 10.10
C ALA A 60 13.84 -2.74 9.18
N ILE A 61 13.66 -3.92 8.59
CA ILE A 61 14.64 -4.53 7.66
C ILE A 61 14.25 -4.41 6.18
N LYS A 62 13.12 -3.76 5.88
CA LYS A 62 12.62 -3.49 4.52
C LYS A 62 12.45 -4.76 3.68
N THR A 63 11.90 -5.83 4.27
CA THR A 63 11.68 -7.09 3.56
C THR A 63 10.53 -7.90 4.17
N CYS A 64 10.09 -8.95 3.49
CA CYS A 64 9.11 -9.88 4.03
C CYS A 64 9.76 -10.82 5.05
N ASN A 65 9.21 -10.89 6.25
CA ASN A 65 9.71 -11.70 7.35
C ASN A 65 8.55 -12.44 8.04
N TRP A 66 8.89 -13.41 8.90
CA TRP A 66 7.91 -14.16 9.65
C TRP A 66 7.25 -13.28 10.72
N PRO A 67 5.91 -13.28 10.82
CA PRO A 67 5.17 -12.42 11.74
C PRO A 67 5.58 -12.56 13.22
N ALA A 68 6.11 -13.72 13.61
CA ALA A 68 6.59 -13.99 14.97
C ALA A 68 7.88 -13.21 15.34
N LEU A 69 8.57 -12.65 14.34
CA LEU A 69 9.86 -11.97 14.49
C LEU A 69 9.78 -10.47 14.16
N THR A 70 8.60 -9.97 13.75
CA THR A 70 8.39 -8.60 13.31
C THR A 70 7.52 -7.81 14.28
N ASP A 71 7.85 -6.55 14.54
CA ASP A 71 6.91 -5.62 15.18
C ASP A 71 5.84 -5.17 14.17
N GLN A 72 4.59 -5.59 14.39
CA GLN A 72 3.47 -5.36 13.47
C GLN A 72 2.65 -4.10 13.79
N SER A 73 3.12 -3.29 14.75
CA SER A 73 2.46 -2.09 15.27
C SER A 73 1.96 -1.11 14.19
N GLY A 74 2.62 -1.07 13.02
CA GLY A 74 2.26 -0.24 11.87
C GLY A 74 1.18 -0.79 10.93
N CYS A 75 0.77 -2.06 11.06
CA CYS A 75 -0.21 -2.71 10.19
C CYS A 75 -1.47 -3.23 10.94
N ASP A 76 -1.57 -2.93 12.25
CA ASP A 76 -2.69 -3.35 13.09
C ASP A 76 -4.00 -2.62 12.78
N LEU A 77 -3.96 -1.46 12.11
CA LEU A 77 -5.16 -0.73 11.69
C LEU A 77 -6.03 -1.54 10.73
N GLY A 78 -5.44 -2.26 9.77
CA GLY A 78 -6.17 -3.17 8.87
C GLY A 78 -6.77 -4.38 9.58
N LYS A 79 -6.09 -4.90 10.61
CA LYS A 79 -6.59 -6.01 11.45
C LYS A 79 -7.74 -5.57 12.37
N ILE A 80 -7.66 -4.36 12.92
CA ILE A 80 -8.73 -3.76 13.73
C ILE A 80 -9.97 -3.53 12.87
N VAL A 81 -9.83 -2.98 11.66
CA VAL A 81 -10.95 -2.81 10.72
C VAL A 81 -11.53 -4.17 10.31
N ARG A 82 -10.71 -5.17 9.94
CA ARG A 82 -11.23 -6.53 9.68
C ARG A 82 -11.93 -7.14 10.89
N LYS A 83 -11.43 -6.94 12.11
CA LYS A 83 -12.05 -7.46 13.34
C LYS A 83 -13.39 -6.75 13.64
N ILE A 84 -13.46 -5.43 13.48
CA ILE A 84 -14.69 -4.64 13.63
C ILE A 84 -15.76 -5.03 12.58
N PHE A 85 -15.36 -5.36 11.35
CA PHE A 85 -16.30 -5.73 10.28
C PHE A 85 -16.62 -7.24 10.18
N TYR A 86 -15.85 -8.16 10.79
CA TYR A 86 -16.12 -9.62 10.78
C TYR A 86 -16.58 -10.23 12.12
N GLU A 87 -16.62 -9.47 13.24
CA GLU A 87 -17.28 -9.88 14.50
C GLU A 87 -18.68 -9.26 14.67
N CYS A 88 -19.30 -8.73 13.59
CA CYS A 88 -20.72 -8.43 13.59
C CYS A 88 -21.49 -9.61 12.98
N CYS A 89 -21.53 -10.71 13.72
CA CYS A 89 -22.59 -11.71 13.64
C CYS A 89 -23.43 -11.62 14.91
#